data_AF-A0A3D5CS14-F1
#
_entry.id   AF-A0A3D5CS14-F1
#
_cell.length_a   1.000
_cell.length_b   1.000
_cell.length_c   1.000
_cell.angle_alpha   90.00
_cell.angle_beta   90.00
_cell.angle_gamma   90.00
#
_symmetry.space_group_name_H-M   'P 1'
#
loop_
_entity.id
_entity.type
_entity.pdbx_description
1 polymer ?
#
loop_
_entity_poly.entity_id
_entity_poly.type
_entity_poly.pdbx_seq_one_letter_code
_entity_poly.pdbx_strand_id
1 'polypeptide(L)' 'MTDNPIGFGLLPEDDEGDEWFKMTLTNDKGDELSVEDTWSYLSDYIVSVEIIDFVADKEE' A
#
# COMPACT_ATOMS: atom_id res chain seq x y z
N MET A 1 -14.95 -10.17 -0.82
CA MET A 1 -14.27 -9.01 -0.20
C MET A 1 -12.89 -9.51 0.13
N THR A 2 -11.88 -9.04 -0.58
CA THR A 2 -10.49 -9.40 -0.32
C THR A 2 -10.12 -8.75 1.01
N ASP A 3 -9.81 -9.55 2.02
CA ASP A 3 -9.24 -9.06 3.27
C ASP A 3 -7.97 -8.27 2.94
N ASN A 4 -7.68 -7.19 3.68
CA ASN A 4 -6.46 -6.40 3.53
C ASN A 4 -5.39 -6.99 4.46
N PRO A 5 -4.56 -7.92 3.99
CA PRO A 5 -3.75 -8.75 4.88
C PRO A 5 -2.59 -7.97 5.53
N ILE A 6 -2.21 -6.84 4.95
CA ILE A 6 -1.12 -5.99 5.42
C ILE A 6 -1.64 -4.70 6.08
N GLY A 7 -2.95 -4.57 6.28
CA GLY A 7 -3.54 -3.36 6.87
C GLY A 7 -3.20 -2.06 6.12
N PHE A 8 -2.92 -2.15 4.81
CA PHE A 8 -2.54 -1.01 4.00
C PHE A 8 -3.63 0.05 4.00
N GLY A 9 -3.29 1.31 4.25
CA GLY A 9 -4.24 2.39 4.21
C GLY A 9 -3.58 3.74 3.98
N LEU A 10 -4.27 4.61 3.28
CA LEU A 10 -3.89 6.01 3.15
C LEU A 10 -4.21 6.76 4.45
N LEU A 11 -3.32 7.67 4.81
CA LEU A 11 -3.49 8.62 5.90
C LEU A 11 -3.84 9.99 5.31
N PRO A 12 -4.43 10.90 6.12
CA PRO A 12 -4.65 12.27 5.69
C PRO A 12 -3.35 12.95 5.26
N GLU A 13 -3.44 13.85 4.28
CA GLU A 13 -2.35 14.77 3.96
C GLU A 13 -1.99 15.61 5.21
N ASP A 14 -0.70 15.92 5.35
CA ASP A 14 -0.23 16.83 6.39
C ASP A 14 -0.33 18.31 5.97
N ASP A 15 0.08 19.21 6.86
CA ASP A 15 0.07 20.66 6.60
C ASP A 15 1.02 21.11 5.48
N GLU A 16 1.97 20.25 5.07
CA GLU A 16 2.89 20.49 3.96
C GLU A 16 2.34 19.93 2.63
N GLY A 17 1.24 19.18 2.68
CA GLY A 17 0.58 18.55 1.53
C GLY A 17 1.21 17.21 1.14
N ASP A 18 2.02 16.60 2.02
CA ASP A 18 2.56 15.28 1.77
C ASP A 18 1.49 14.23 2.04
N GLU A 19 1.37 13.27 1.12
CA GLU A 19 0.48 12.12 1.25
C GLU A 19 1.19 11.02 2.06
N TRP A 20 0.49 10.41 3.00
CA TRP A 20 1.04 9.38 3.88
C TRP A 20 0.30 8.05 3.75
N PHE A 21 0.97 6.96 4.08
CA PHE A 21 0.36 5.64 4.17
C PHE A 21 0.80 4.93 5.43
N LYS A 22 0.03 3.92 5.82
CA LYS A 22 0.41 2.93 6.83
C LYS A 22 0.27 1.52 6.31
N MET A 23 1.08 0.61 6.84
CA MET A 23 0.94 -0.82 6.64
C MET A 23 1.60 -1.61 7.77
N THR A 24 1.30 -2.89 7.83
CA THR A 24 1.95 -3.87 8.70
C THR A 24 2.68 -4.87 7.81
N LEU A 25 4.01 -4.90 7.94
CA LEU A 25 4.87 -5.88 7.28
C LEU A 25 5.05 -7.08 8.21
N THR A 26 4.86 -8.28 7.70
CA THR A 26 5.09 -9.53 8.44
C THR A 26 6.18 -10.34 7.75
N ASN A 27 7.20 -10.75 8.50
CA ASN A 27 8.26 -11.60 7.96
C ASN A 27 7.88 -13.10 8.01
N ASP A 28 8.76 -13.97 7.49
CA ASP A 28 8.59 -15.42 7.47
C ASP A 28 8.52 -16.08 8.86
N LYS A 29 8.97 -15.38 9.90
CA LYS A 29 8.92 -15.81 11.29
C LYS A 29 7.66 -15.35 12.02
N GLY A 30 6.82 -14.55 11.35
CA GLY A 30 5.63 -13.94 11.94
C GLY A 30 5.93 -12.70 12.78
N ASP A 31 7.15 -12.14 12.71
CA ASP A 31 7.41 -10.84 13.32
C ASP A 31 6.75 -9.73 12.50
N GLU A 32 6.12 -8.78 13.18
CA GLU A 32 5.38 -7.69 12.58
C GLU A 32 6.10 -6.35 12.77
N LEU A 33 6.08 -5.52 11.74
CA LEU A 33 6.56 -4.14 11.77
C LEU A 33 5.48 -3.21 11.22
N SER A 34 5.03 -2.27 12.06
CA SER A 34 4.18 -1.17 11.62
C SER A 34 5.02 -0.11 10.92
N VAL A 35 4.60 0.28 9.72
CA VAL A 35 5.21 1.32 8.90
C VAL A 35 4.22 2.46 8.73
N GLU A 36 4.71 3.69 8.89
CA GLU A 36 4.04 4.93 8.52
C GLU A 36 5.08 5.77 7.77
N ASP A 37 4.81 6.11 6.51
CA ASP A 37 5.75 6.82 5.65
C ASP A 37 5.02 7.62 4.57
N THR A 38 5.74 8.50 3.89
CA THR A 38 5.23 9.29 2.77
C THR A 38 5.05 8.44 1.52
N TRP A 39 4.03 8.77 0.73
CA TRP A 39 3.67 8.08 -0.51
C TRP A 39 4.84 7.92 -1.48
N SER A 40 5.76 8.89 -1.48
CA SER A 40 6.98 8.89 -2.27
C SER A 40 7.88 7.66 -2.06
N TYR A 41 7.86 7.04 -0.87
CA TYR A 41 8.65 5.84 -0.55
C TYR A 41 7.90 4.52 -0.70
N LEU A 42 6.63 4.54 -1.10
CA LEU A 42 5.83 3.31 -1.21
C LEU A 42 6.49 2.26 -2.11
N SER A 43 7.15 2.69 -3.20
CA SER A 43 7.84 1.80 -4.13
C SER A 43 8.93 0.96 -3.47
N ASP A 44 9.57 1.45 -2.40
CA ASP A 44 10.66 0.74 -1.72
C ASP A 44 10.15 -0.48 -0.94
N TYR A 45 8.84 -0.52 -0.65
CA TYR A 45 8.17 -1.63 0.04
C TYR A 45 7.55 -2.64 -0.92
N ILE A 46 7.42 -2.32 -2.22
CA ILE A 46 6.76 -3.19 -3.19
C ILE A 46 7.77 -4.18 -3.78
N VAL A 47 7.65 -5.45 -3.37
CA VAL A 47 8.48 -6.53 -3.92
C VAL A 47 7.98 -7.01 -5.29
N SER A 48 6.66 -7.01 -5.50
CA SER A 48 6.03 -7.49 -6.73
C SER A 48 4.63 -6.91 -6.91
N VAL A 49 4.23 -6.75 -8.16
CA VAL A 49 2.86 -6.35 -8.54
C VAL A 49 2.26 -7.46 -9.40
N GLU A 50 1.05 -7.91 -9.05
CA GLU A 50 0.27 -8.87 -9.82
C GLU A 50 -1.05 -8.21 -10.24
N ILE A 51 -1.38 -8.32 -11.53
CA ILE A 51 -2.66 -7.85 -12.08
C ILE A 51 -3.65 -9.01 -11.95
N ILE A 52 -4.57 -8.90 -10.99
CA ILE A 52 -5.58 -9.94 -10.71
C ILE A 52 -6.84 -9.78 -11.56
N ASP A 53 -7.06 -8.60 -12.11
CA ASP A 53 -8.19 -8.29 -12.98
C ASP A 53 -7.84 -7.10 -13.89
N PHE A 54 -8.40 -7.08 -15.08
CA PHE A 54 -8.20 -6.00 -16.04
C PHE A 54 -9.53 -5.68 -16.74
N VAL A 55 -10.03 -4.48 -16.50
CA VAL A 55 -11.20 -3.95 -17.20
C VAL A 55 -10.67 -3.01 -18.28
N ALA A 56 -10.76 -3.44 -19.54
CA ALA A 56 -10.46 -2.56 -20.66
C ALA A 56 -11.48 -1.41 -20.70
N ASP A 57 -11.01 -0.19 -20.89
CA ASP A 57 -11.88 0.91 -21.30
C ASP A 57 -12.63 0.51 -22.57
N LYS A 58 -13.95 0.73 -22.56
CA LYS A 58 -14.72 0.63 -23.80
C LYS A 58 -14.30 1.81 -24.66
N GLU A 59 -13.59 1.54 -25.75
CA GLU A 59 -13.41 2.53 -26.82
C GLU A 59 -14.79 3.14 -27.16
N GLU A 60 -14.88 4.47 -27.06
CA GLU A 60 -16.07 5.26 -27.42
C GLU A 60 -16.25 5.34 -28.94
#